data_AF-A0A7G1NL48-F1
#
_entry.id   AF-A0A7G1NL48-F1
#
_cell.length_a   1.000
_cell.length_b   1.000
_cell.length_c   1.000
_cell.angle_alpha   90.00
_cell.angle_beta   90.00
_cell.angle_gamma   90.00
#
_symmetry.space_group_name_H-M   'P 1'
#
loop_
_entity.id
_entity.type
_entity.pdbx_description
1 polymer ?
#
loop_
_entity_poly.entity_id
_entity_poly.type
_entity_poly.pdbx_seq_one_letter_code
_entity_poly.pdbx_strand_id
1 'polypeptide(L)'
;MIDELQRMQVFYVNVGGGEPTVRPDFWELLDYAIGHQVGVKFSTNGLRLTPERARRLAATDYVDVQISLDGATREVNDAVRGRGSYDMAIRAMRNLSDAGFRDFKISVVMTRQNVAQLDDFAAIADRYGAQLRITRLRPSGRGADVWDELHPTAEQQYDIYSWLLGHGERVLTGDSFFHLNALGSDPLPGLNLCGAGRVVCLIDPVGDVYACPFAIHDAFKAGNVRSPGGFDGVWRESALFADLRRPTTAGACSGCPAYDSCQGGCMAAKFFTGLPLDGPDPECVKGHGATALASVSADALPRQGNDHSHRTVPLGMPAVRTARPDRRCDESPLVGLPTNPPL
;
A
#
# COMPACT_ATOMS: atom_id res chain seq x y z
N MET A 1 -9.02 5.20 -21.76
CA MET A 1 -8.32 4.33 -20.78
C MET A 1 -9.26 3.27 -20.23
N ILE A 2 -10.38 3.60 -19.58
CA ILE A 2 -11.31 2.58 -19.02
C ILE A 2 -11.79 1.60 -20.11
N ASP A 3 -12.18 2.09 -21.30
CA ASP A 3 -12.57 1.22 -22.42
C ASP A 3 -11.44 0.30 -22.89
N GLU A 4 -10.20 0.76 -22.77
CA GLU A 4 -9.01 -0.03 -23.12
C GLU A 4 -8.79 -1.14 -22.09
N LEU A 5 -8.91 -0.83 -20.80
CA LEU A 5 -8.83 -1.81 -19.72
C LEU A 5 -9.93 -2.86 -19.82
N GLN A 6 -11.15 -2.46 -20.22
CA GLN A 6 -12.25 -3.37 -20.52
C GLN A 6 -11.89 -4.31 -21.69
N ARG A 7 -11.42 -3.78 -22.83
CA ARG A 7 -11.00 -4.60 -23.99
C ARG A 7 -9.88 -5.57 -23.65
N MET A 8 -8.97 -5.17 -22.77
CA MET A 8 -7.87 -6.01 -22.27
C MET A 8 -8.31 -7.00 -21.19
N GLN A 9 -9.59 -6.99 -20.79
CA GLN A 9 -10.16 -7.86 -19.75
C GLN A 9 -9.41 -7.74 -18.42
N VAL A 10 -9.05 -6.52 -18.04
CA VAL A 10 -8.44 -6.25 -16.73
C VAL A 10 -9.42 -6.61 -15.63
N PHE A 11 -9.01 -7.51 -14.72
CA PHE A 11 -9.87 -8.03 -13.65
C PHE A 11 -10.40 -6.93 -12.71
N TYR A 12 -9.52 -6.03 -12.27
CA TYR A 12 -9.90 -4.86 -11.47
C TYR A 12 -8.85 -3.76 -11.56
N VAL A 13 -9.28 -2.53 -11.34
CA VAL A 13 -8.43 -1.34 -11.23
C VAL A 13 -8.39 -0.91 -9.77
N ASN A 14 -7.20 -0.71 -9.22
CA ASN A 14 -7.06 -0.11 -7.89
C ASN A 14 -6.80 1.39 -8.00
N VAL A 15 -7.77 2.22 -7.63
CA VAL A 15 -7.66 3.67 -7.60
C VAL A 15 -7.10 4.10 -6.24
N GLY A 16 -5.82 4.46 -6.23
CA GLY A 16 -5.10 4.95 -5.06
C GLY A 16 -4.55 6.37 -5.28
N GLY A 17 -3.28 6.57 -4.89
CA GLY A 17 -2.61 7.87 -4.90
C GLY A 17 -2.55 8.46 -3.49
N GLY A 18 -3.00 9.72 -3.35
CA GLY A 18 -3.22 10.33 -2.04
C GLY A 18 -4.59 9.95 -1.49
N GLU A 19 -5.58 10.80 -1.74
CA GLU A 19 -6.99 10.52 -1.43
C GLU A 19 -7.81 10.59 -2.72
N PRO A 20 -8.21 9.46 -3.33
CA PRO A 20 -8.87 9.47 -4.64
C PRO A 20 -10.21 10.21 -4.61
N THR A 21 -10.92 10.18 -3.48
CA THR A 21 -12.24 10.80 -3.37
C THR A 21 -12.21 12.34 -3.36
N VAL A 22 -11.04 12.98 -3.18
CA VAL A 22 -10.94 14.45 -3.26
C VAL A 22 -11.09 14.98 -4.68
N ARG A 23 -10.77 14.14 -5.67
CA ARG A 23 -10.88 14.46 -7.09
C ARG A 23 -12.36 14.76 -7.45
N PRO A 24 -12.67 15.89 -8.11
CA PRO A 24 -14.05 16.31 -8.37
C PRO A 24 -14.86 15.30 -9.19
N ASP A 25 -14.23 14.71 -10.20
CA ASP A 25 -14.78 13.75 -11.16
C ASP A 25 -14.63 12.29 -10.71
N PHE A 26 -14.17 12.01 -9.48
CA PHE A 26 -13.96 10.62 -9.01
C PHE A 26 -15.21 9.75 -9.14
N TRP A 27 -16.36 10.28 -8.71
CA TRP A 27 -17.62 9.53 -8.71
C TRP A 27 -18.16 9.28 -10.12
N GLU A 28 -17.91 10.21 -11.04
CA GLU A 28 -18.24 10.04 -12.46
C GLU A 28 -17.37 8.94 -13.08
N LEU A 29 -16.07 8.95 -12.81
CA LEU A 29 -15.15 7.90 -13.28
C LEU A 29 -15.50 6.52 -12.71
N LEU A 30 -15.94 6.47 -11.44
CA LEU A 30 -16.43 5.24 -10.82
C LEU A 30 -17.67 4.71 -11.53
N ASP A 31 -18.67 5.56 -11.78
CA ASP A 31 -19.88 5.17 -12.52
C ASP A 31 -19.56 4.72 -13.94
N TYR A 32 -18.64 5.42 -14.62
CA TYR A 32 -18.19 5.06 -15.95
C TYR A 32 -17.54 3.67 -15.96
N ALA A 33 -16.67 3.36 -14.98
CA ALA A 33 -16.04 2.04 -14.87
C ALA A 33 -17.05 0.91 -14.60
N ILE A 34 -18.00 1.14 -13.70
CA ILE A 34 -19.09 0.18 -13.42
C ILE A 34 -19.92 -0.07 -14.69
N GLY A 35 -20.29 0.99 -15.41
CA GLY A 35 -21.03 0.89 -16.67
C GLY A 35 -20.29 0.16 -17.79
N HIS A 36 -18.96 0.09 -17.71
CA HIS A 36 -18.09 -0.62 -18.64
C HIS A 36 -17.56 -1.95 -18.09
N GLN A 37 -18.18 -2.48 -17.03
CA GLN A 37 -17.86 -3.78 -16.43
C GLN A 37 -16.40 -3.90 -15.97
N VAL A 38 -15.77 -2.78 -15.59
CA VAL A 38 -14.43 -2.75 -15.02
C VAL A 38 -14.57 -2.66 -13.51
N GLY A 39 -14.19 -3.72 -12.79
CA GLY A 39 -14.22 -3.73 -11.33
C GLY A 39 -13.29 -2.68 -10.74
N VAL A 40 -13.76 -1.90 -9.77
CA VAL A 40 -12.98 -0.83 -9.14
C VAL A 40 -12.74 -1.15 -7.67
N LYS A 41 -11.47 -1.18 -7.28
CA LYS A 41 -11.06 -1.14 -5.88
C LYS A 41 -10.53 0.26 -5.60
N PHE A 42 -10.83 0.84 -4.46
CA PHE A 42 -10.19 2.11 -4.08
C PHE A 42 -9.89 2.17 -2.58
N SER A 43 -8.79 2.83 -2.26
CA SER A 43 -8.38 3.08 -0.87
C SER A 43 -8.69 4.52 -0.47
N THR A 44 -9.29 4.73 0.69
CA THR A 44 -9.66 6.06 1.19
C THR A 44 -9.38 6.20 2.68
N ASN A 45 -9.12 7.44 3.12
CA ASN A 45 -9.09 7.84 4.52
C ASN A 45 -10.50 8.00 5.14
N GLY A 46 -11.55 7.87 4.34
CA GLY A 46 -12.93 7.93 4.80
C GLY A 46 -13.53 9.34 4.90
N LEU A 47 -12.76 10.40 4.65
CA LEU A 47 -13.22 11.80 4.78
C LEU A 47 -14.52 12.06 4.04
N ARG A 48 -14.60 11.53 2.82
CA ARG A 48 -15.69 11.75 1.89
C ARG A 48 -16.68 10.58 1.85
N LEU A 49 -16.61 9.64 2.78
CA LEU A 49 -17.51 8.49 2.84
C LEU A 49 -18.72 8.78 3.74
N THR A 50 -19.68 9.54 3.21
CA THR A 50 -20.94 9.89 3.90
C THR A 50 -21.94 8.72 3.88
N PRO A 51 -23.00 8.74 4.70
CA PRO A 51 -24.05 7.72 4.65
C PRO A 51 -24.70 7.58 3.26
N GLU A 52 -24.91 8.68 2.56
CA GLU A 52 -25.42 8.68 1.17
C GLU A 52 -24.47 7.92 0.22
N ARG A 53 -23.17 8.20 0.31
CA ARG A 53 -22.16 7.53 -0.52
C ARG A 53 -22.00 6.06 -0.15
N ALA A 54 -22.09 5.71 1.12
CA ALA A 54 -22.08 4.33 1.58
C ALA A 54 -23.28 3.54 1.02
N ARG A 55 -24.49 4.10 1.07
CA ARG A 55 -25.68 3.50 0.43
C ARG A 55 -25.51 3.33 -1.07
N ARG A 56 -24.94 4.32 -1.76
CA ARG A 56 -24.63 4.23 -3.18
C ARG A 56 -23.66 3.10 -3.49
N LEU A 57 -22.61 2.94 -2.69
CA LEU A 57 -21.62 1.87 -2.86
C LEU A 57 -22.23 0.50 -2.57
N ALA A 58 -23.13 0.39 -1.59
CA ALA A 58 -23.83 -0.86 -1.26
C ALA A 58 -24.81 -1.33 -2.35
N ALA A 59 -25.13 -0.48 -3.31
CA ALA A 59 -26.03 -0.80 -4.42
C ALA A 59 -25.33 -1.47 -5.62
N THR A 60 -24.03 -1.79 -5.54
CA THR A 60 -23.27 -2.39 -6.64
C THR A 60 -22.26 -3.43 -6.15
N ASP A 61 -22.11 -4.52 -6.90
CA ASP A 61 -21.11 -5.56 -6.65
C ASP A 61 -19.78 -5.32 -7.40
N TYR A 62 -19.68 -4.23 -8.18
CA TYR A 62 -18.49 -3.91 -8.99
C TYR A 62 -17.42 -3.12 -8.23
N VAL A 63 -17.67 -2.79 -6.96
CA VAL A 63 -16.81 -1.90 -6.19
C VAL A 63 -16.33 -2.56 -4.90
N ASP A 64 -15.04 -2.40 -4.62
CA ASP A 64 -14.41 -2.82 -3.37
C ASP A 64 -13.78 -1.60 -2.67
N VAL A 65 -14.12 -1.39 -1.40
CA VAL A 65 -13.66 -0.23 -0.64
C VAL A 65 -12.61 -0.68 0.37
N GLN A 66 -11.51 0.06 0.46
CA GLN A 66 -10.49 -0.14 1.48
C GLN A 66 -10.37 1.11 2.37
N ILE A 67 -10.62 0.98 3.66
CA ILE A 67 -10.45 2.04 4.65
C ILE A 67 -9.06 1.93 5.26
N SER A 68 -8.27 2.99 5.18
CA SER A 68 -6.94 3.01 5.78
C SER A 68 -7.00 3.30 7.28
N LEU A 69 -6.38 2.44 8.08
CA LEU A 69 -6.28 2.55 9.53
C LEU A 69 -4.93 1.99 9.97
N ASP A 70 -4.04 2.80 10.53
CA ASP A 70 -2.66 2.38 10.90
C ASP A 70 -2.44 2.28 12.42
N GLY A 71 -3.51 2.36 13.20
CA GLY A 71 -3.50 2.11 14.64
C GLY A 71 -4.89 1.69 15.11
N ALA A 72 -4.97 0.70 15.98
CA ALA A 72 -6.24 0.24 16.54
C ALA A 72 -6.81 1.23 17.57
N THR A 73 -5.97 2.17 18.02
CA THR A 73 -6.33 3.31 18.87
C THR A 73 -6.06 4.63 18.17
N ARG A 74 -6.71 5.70 18.68
CA ARG A 74 -6.52 7.06 18.19
C ARG A 74 -5.07 7.51 18.27
N GLU A 75 -4.42 7.21 19.39
CA GLU A 75 -3.06 7.65 19.69
C GLU A 75 -2.07 7.11 18.66
N VAL A 76 -2.16 5.81 18.34
CA VAL A 76 -1.25 5.16 17.38
C VAL A 76 -1.57 5.57 15.95
N ASN A 77 -2.86 5.59 15.58
CA ASN A 77 -3.26 5.92 14.21
C ASN A 77 -2.96 7.38 13.85
N ASP A 78 -3.35 8.32 14.72
CA ASP A 78 -3.24 9.74 14.44
C ASP A 78 -1.78 10.21 14.44
N ALA A 79 -0.87 9.51 15.12
CA ALA A 79 0.56 9.78 15.09
C ALA A 79 1.17 9.58 13.69
N VAL A 80 0.61 8.67 12.88
CA VAL A 80 1.07 8.38 11.51
C VAL A 80 0.23 9.10 10.47
N ARG A 81 -1.10 9.09 10.63
CA ARG A 81 -2.06 9.54 9.61
C ARG A 81 -2.58 10.96 9.84
N GLY A 82 -2.22 11.58 10.97
CA GLY A 82 -2.63 12.92 11.36
C GLY A 82 -3.84 12.93 12.31
N ARG A 83 -3.93 13.98 13.12
CA ARG A 83 -4.98 14.18 14.13
C ARG A 83 -6.39 14.05 13.54
N GLY A 84 -7.25 13.27 14.21
CA GLY A 84 -8.65 13.06 13.84
C GLY A 84 -8.88 12.02 12.74
N SER A 85 -7.81 11.40 12.21
CA SER A 85 -7.93 10.39 11.15
C SER A 85 -8.52 9.07 11.67
N TYR A 86 -8.32 8.74 12.95
CA TYR A 86 -8.92 7.54 13.55
C TYR A 86 -10.45 7.61 13.55
N ASP A 87 -11.04 8.68 14.10
CA ASP A 87 -12.50 8.86 14.13
C ASP A 87 -13.10 8.93 12.73
N MET A 88 -12.34 9.49 11.78
CA MET A 88 -12.75 9.55 10.39
C MET A 88 -12.87 8.16 9.79
N ALA A 89 -11.87 7.29 10.00
CA ALA A 89 -11.91 5.90 9.57
C ALA A 89 -13.04 5.11 10.28
N ILE A 90 -13.18 5.23 11.60
CA ILE A 90 -14.25 4.58 12.36
C ILE A 90 -15.64 5.00 11.84
N ARG A 91 -15.86 6.29 11.59
CA ARG A 91 -17.12 6.80 11.03
C ARG A 91 -17.39 6.26 9.62
N ALA A 92 -16.36 6.19 8.78
CA ALA A 92 -16.47 5.64 7.44
C ALA A 92 -16.87 4.15 7.47
N MET A 93 -16.25 3.35 8.33
CA MET A 93 -16.59 1.93 8.52
C MET A 93 -18.02 1.75 9.05
N ARG A 94 -18.44 2.58 10.00
CA ARG A 94 -19.83 2.60 10.48
C ARG A 94 -20.81 2.89 9.34
N ASN A 95 -20.56 3.92 8.53
CA ASN A 95 -21.45 4.26 7.41
C ASN A 95 -21.58 3.11 6.40
N LEU A 96 -20.48 2.40 6.09
CA LEU A 96 -20.50 1.23 5.20
C LEU A 96 -21.31 0.08 5.82
N SER A 97 -21.01 -0.25 7.08
CA SER A 97 -21.67 -1.31 7.82
C SER A 97 -23.18 -1.06 7.95
N ASP A 98 -23.60 0.16 8.32
CA ASP A 98 -25.00 0.58 8.41
C ASP A 98 -25.73 0.53 7.06
N ALA A 99 -25.02 0.75 5.96
CA ALA A 99 -25.56 0.65 4.60
C ALA A 99 -25.65 -0.81 4.10
N GLY A 100 -25.19 -1.79 4.90
CA GLY A 100 -25.14 -3.20 4.52
C GLY A 100 -23.98 -3.57 3.58
N PHE A 101 -23.02 -2.66 3.37
CA PHE A 101 -21.81 -2.95 2.61
C PHE A 101 -20.88 -3.83 3.47
N ARG A 102 -20.86 -5.13 3.18
CA ARG A 102 -20.01 -6.11 3.87
C ARG A 102 -18.72 -6.38 3.10
N ASP A 103 -17.75 -7.00 3.76
CA ASP A 103 -16.48 -7.44 3.17
C ASP A 103 -15.63 -6.31 2.58
N PHE A 104 -15.88 -5.03 2.94
CA PHE A 104 -14.91 -3.97 2.71
C PHE A 104 -13.63 -4.26 3.49
N LYS A 105 -12.50 -3.67 3.09
CA LYS A 105 -11.20 -4.00 3.69
C LYS A 105 -10.79 -2.92 4.65
N ILE A 106 -10.27 -3.32 5.79
CA ILE A 106 -9.44 -2.45 6.64
C ILE A 106 -8.00 -2.68 6.20
N SER A 107 -7.36 -1.66 5.64
CA SER A 107 -5.98 -1.75 5.18
C SER A 107 -5.05 -1.11 6.20
N VAL A 108 -4.13 -1.91 6.75
CA VAL A 108 -3.17 -1.52 7.77
C VAL A 108 -1.74 -1.71 7.24
N VAL A 109 -0.88 -0.71 7.43
CA VAL A 109 0.56 -0.88 7.25
C VAL A 109 1.17 -1.31 8.59
N MET A 110 1.82 -2.47 8.61
CA MET A 110 2.52 -2.99 9.78
C MET A 110 3.78 -2.17 10.05
N THR A 111 3.85 -1.63 11.25
CA THR A 111 4.97 -0.84 11.75
C THR A 111 5.32 -1.29 13.17
N ARG A 112 6.54 -0.97 13.59
CA ARG A 112 7.04 -1.23 14.95
C ARG A 112 6.10 -0.75 16.06
N GLN A 113 5.35 0.31 15.79
CA GLN A 113 4.41 0.95 16.73
C GLN A 113 3.09 0.19 16.88
N ASN A 114 2.66 -0.56 15.85
CA ASN A 114 1.32 -1.15 15.80
C ASN A 114 1.27 -2.68 15.70
N VAL A 115 2.42 -3.38 15.58
CA VAL A 115 2.43 -4.86 15.54
C VAL A 115 1.73 -5.47 16.75
N ALA A 116 1.86 -4.87 17.93
CA ALA A 116 1.20 -5.35 19.15
C ALA A 116 -0.34 -5.23 19.12
N GLN A 117 -0.92 -4.57 18.11
CA GLN A 117 -2.37 -4.34 17.97
C GLN A 117 -3.03 -5.28 16.95
N LEU A 118 -2.34 -6.35 16.50
CA LEU A 118 -2.86 -7.28 15.48
C LEU A 118 -4.26 -7.85 15.82
N ASP A 119 -4.45 -8.33 17.05
CA ASP A 119 -5.75 -8.85 17.51
C ASP A 119 -6.81 -7.75 17.60
N ASP A 120 -6.43 -6.52 17.99
CA ASP A 120 -7.35 -5.38 18.03
C ASP A 120 -7.83 -5.02 16.62
N PHE A 121 -6.95 -5.05 15.61
CA PHE A 121 -7.34 -4.82 14.22
C PHE A 121 -8.31 -5.89 13.71
N ALA A 122 -8.08 -7.16 14.06
CA ALA A 122 -9.01 -8.24 13.71
C ALA A 122 -10.37 -8.03 14.39
N ALA A 123 -10.39 -7.66 15.67
CA ALA A 123 -11.63 -7.36 16.38
C ALA A 123 -12.38 -6.14 15.80
N ILE A 124 -11.67 -5.12 15.32
CA ILE A 124 -12.29 -3.98 14.61
C ILE A 124 -12.88 -4.46 13.28
N ALA A 125 -12.17 -5.31 12.52
CA ALA A 125 -12.69 -5.85 11.27
C ALA A 125 -13.98 -6.65 11.49
N ASP A 126 -13.98 -7.57 12.45
CA ASP A 126 -15.14 -8.38 12.82
C ASP A 126 -16.32 -7.52 13.25
N ARG A 127 -16.08 -6.48 14.07
CA ARG A 127 -17.12 -5.56 14.55
C ARG A 127 -17.92 -4.91 13.42
N TYR A 128 -17.25 -4.55 12.32
CA TYR A 128 -17.88 -3.84 11.21
C TYR A 128 -18.24 -4.73 10.02
N GLY A 129 -18.00 -6.05 10.12
CA GLY A 129 -18.22 -6.98 9.01
C GLY A 129 -17.26 -6.74 7.84
N ALA A 130 -16.02 -6.37 8.17
CA ALA A 130 -14.94 -6.07 7.24
C ALA A 130 -13.93 -7.21 7.17
N GLN A 131 -13.11 -7.23 6.13
CA GLN A 131 -11.93 -8.10 6.02
C GLN A 131 -10.68 -7.33 6.42
N LEU A 132 -9.80 -7.95 7.21
CA LEU A 132 -8.53 -7.33 7.55
C LEU A 132 -7.51 -7.56 6.43
N ARG A 133 -6.85 -6.48 6.00
CA ARG A 133 -5.69 -6.52 5.13
C ARG A 133 -4.51 -5.87 5.82
N ILE A 134 -3.43 -6.63 6.00
CA ILE A 134 -2.17 -6.11 6.53
C ILE A 134 -1.09 -6.13 5.46
N THR A 135 -0.26 -5.09 5.44
CA THR A 135 0.82 -4.93 4.47
C THR A 135 2.11 -4.49 5.16
N ARG A 136 3.26 -4.76 4.57
CA ARG A 136 4.54 -4.28 5.12
C ARG A 136 4.73 -2.81 4.80
N LEU A 137 5.47 -2.11 5.66
CA LEU A 137 6.03 -0.81 5.32
C LEU A 137 7.07 -1.00 4.22
N ARG A 138 6.88 -0.34 3.07
CA ARG A 138 7.86 -0.33 1.97
C ARG A 138 8.63 0.99 1.97
N PRO A 139 9.95 0.98 1.73
CA PRO A 139 10.80 2.17 1.69
C PRO A 139 10.61 2.98 0.39
N SER A 140 9.38 3.27 -0.02
CA SER A 140 9.08 4.01 -1.26
C SER A 140 8.32 5.29 -0.96
N GLY A 141 8.54 6.34 -1.77
CA GLY A 141 7.95 7.66 -1.53
C GLY A 141 8.27 8.16 -0.12
N ARG A 142 7.28 8.70 0.59
CA ARG A 142 7.42 9.14 2.01
C ARG A 142 7.82 8.01 2.97
N GLY A 143 7.63 6.75 2.58
CA GLY A 143 8.02 5.59 3.39
C GLY A 143 9.53 5.43 3.49
N ALA A 144 10.31 5.92 2.52
CA ALA A 144 11.77 5.84 2.53
C ALA A 144 12.38 6.61 3.72
N ASP A 145 11.85 7.80 4.01
CA ASP A 145 12.37 8.70 5.05
C ASP A 145 12.17 8.16 6.47
N VAL A 146 11.21 7.26 6.67
CA VAL A 146 10.80 6.75 7.98
C VAL A 146 11.00 5.24 8.12
N TRP A 147 11.53 4.58 7.08
CA TRP A 147 11.60 3.12 7.02
C TRP A 147 12.43 2.55 8.18
N ASP A 148 13.62 3.09 8.44
CA ASP A 148 14.50 2.63 9.52
C ASP A 148 13.83 2.74 10.91
N GLU A 149 13.02 3.78 11.11
CA GLU A 149 12.34 4.06 12.37
C GLU A 149 11.08 3.21 12.58
N LEU A 150 10.37 2.87 11.51
CA LEU A 150 9.03 2.30 11.60
C LEU A 150 8.92 0.84 11.15
N HIS A 151 9.89 0.29 10.40
CA HIS A 151 9.79 -1.11 9.98
C HIS A 151 9.81 -2.06 11.20
N PRO A 152 9.02 -3.15 11.19
CA PRO A 152 9.01 -4.13 12.28
C PRO A 152 10.40 -4.69 12.58
N THR A 153 10.71 -4.92 13.85
CA THR A 153 11.95 -5.61 14.26
C THR A 153 11.93 -7.07 13.79
N ALA A 154 13.09 -7.75 13.84
CA ALA A 154 13.15 -9.18 13.55
C ALA A 154 12.19 -10.00 14.43
N GLU A 155 12.14 -9.73 15.73
CA GLU A 155 11.19 -10.38 16.65
C GLU A 155 9.73 -10.12 16.25
N GLN A 156 9.38 -8.87 15.95
CA GLN A 156 8.04 -8.52 15.48
C GLN A 156 7.67 -9.18 14.14
N GLN A 157 8.64 -9.44 13.27
CA GLN A 157 8.40 -10.21 12.04
C GLN A 157 8.04 -11.67 12.33
N TYR A 158 8.64 -12.28 13.35
CA TYR A 158 8.22 -13.60 13.84
C TYR A 158 6.80 -13.57 14.43
N ASP A 159 6.46 -12.51 15.17
CA ASP A 159 5.11 -12.33 15.72
C ASP A 159 4.06 -12.20 14.61
N ILE A 160 4.32 -11.34 13.61
CA ILE A 160 3.45 -11.18 12.43
C ILE A 160 3.27 -12.52 11.71
N TYR A 161 4.36 -13.25 11.45
CA TYR A 161 4.31 -14.55 10.78
C TYR A 161 3.48 -15.56 11.55
N SER A 162 3.74 -15.72 12.85
CA SER A 162 3.04 -16.69 13.70
C SER A 162 1.55 -16.35 13.81
N TRP A 163 1.24 -15.06 13.94
CA TRP A 163 -0.13 -14.57 13.98
C TRP A 163 -0.87 -14.82 12.66
N LEU A 164 -0.22 -14.56 11.52
CA LEU A 164 -0.80 -14.82 10.19
C LEU A 164 -1.08 -16.32 9.96
N LEU A 165 -0.20 -17.21 10.40
CA LEU A 165 -0.44 -18.66 10.32
C LEU A 165 -1.69 -19.07 11.11
N GLY A 166 -1.90 -18.51 12.31
CA GLY A 166 -3.09 -18.78 13.12
C GLY A 166 -4.40 -18.23 12.53
N HIS A 167 -4.31 -17.22 11.66
CA HIS A 167 -5.49 -16.60 11.05
C HIS A 167 -5.79 -17.11 9.64
N GLY A 168 -4.80 -17.64 8.93
CA GLY A 168 -4.94 -18.20 7.59
C GLY A 168 -5.51 -17.20 6.59
N GLU A 169 -6.42 -17.65 5.73
CA GLU A 169 -7.03 -16.83 4.67
C GLU A 169 -7.98 -15.75 5.17
N ARG A 170 -8.28 -15.70 6.48
CA ARG A 170 -9.11 -14.64 7.07
C ARG A 170 -8.45 -13.26 7.00
N VAL A 171 -7.12 -13.22 6.83
CA VAL A 171 -6.34 -11.99 6.73
C VAL A 171 -5.66 -11.92 5.38
N LEU A 172 -5.88 -10.81 4.69
CA LEU A 172 -5.31 -10.58 3.36
C LEU A 172 -3.93 -9.92 3.49
N THR A 173 -2.92 -10.48 2.83
CA THR A 173 -1.55 -9.94 2.81
C THR A 173 -1.13 -9.44 1.42
N GLY A 174 -1.71 -10.04 0.38
CA GLY A 174 -1.38 -9.80 -1.02
C GLY A 174 0.05 -10.23 -1.34
N ASP A 175 0.89 -9.25 -1.66
CA ASP A 175 2.27 -9.41 -2.10
C ASP A 175 3.27 -8.81 -1.09
N SER A 176 2.83 -8.65 0.17
CA SER A 176 3.58 -7.89 1.16
C SER A 176 4.68 -8.70 1.86
N PHE A 177 4.38 -9.92 2.28
CA PHE A 177 5.19 -10.65 3.27
C PHE A 177 5.99 -11.83 2.70
N PHE A 178 6.45 -11.75 1.45
CA PHE A 178 7.25 -12.81 0.80
C PHE A 178 8.41 -13.32 1.67
N HIS A 179 9.12 -12.37 2.30
CA HIS A 179 10.31 -12.66 3.10
C HIS A 179 9.99 -13.50 4.34
N LEU A 180 8.77 -13.42 4.88
CA LEU A 180 8.35 -14.20 6.05
C LEU A 180 8.17 -15.69 5.72
N ASN A 181 7.89 -16.05 4.46
CA ASN A 181 7.81 -17.47 4.05
C ASN A 181 9.13 -18.23 4.25
N ALA A 182 10.26 -17.54 4.46
CA ALA A 182 11.52 -18.18 4.80
C ALA A 182 11.63 -18.59 6.28
N LEU A 183 10.64 -18.26 7.13
CA LEU A 183 10.60 -18.63 8.55
C LEU A 183 10.15 -20.07 8.79
N GLY A 184 9.29 -20.64 7.95
CA GLY A 184 8.79 -22.00 8.12
C GLY A 184 8.50 -22.71 6.80
N SER A 185 7.95 -23.91 6.91
CA SER A 185 7.59 -24.76 5.77
C SER A 185 6.21 -24.44 5.19
N ASP A 186 5.32 -23.89 6.01
CA ASP A 186 3.96 -23.57 5.60
C ASP A 186 3.94 -22.17 4.97
N PRO A 187 3.52 -22.05 3.70
CA PRO A 187 3.48 -20.75 3.05
C PRO A 187 2.36 -19.89 3.63
N LEU A 188 2.64 -18.61 3.83
CA LEU A 188 1.58 -17.63 4.10
C LEU A 188 0.63 -17.54 2.89
N PRO A 189 -0.68 -17.34 3.12
CA PRO A 189 -1.60 -17.02 2.04
C PRO A 189 -1.13 -15.78 1.28
N GLY A 190 -1.20 -15.83 -0.06
CA GLY A 190 -0.83 -14.70 -0.92
C GLY A 190 0.05 -15.11 -2.10
N LEU A 191 0.66 -14.10 -2.74
CA LEU A 191 1.62 -14.35 -3.82
C LEU A 191 2.98 -14.71 -3.20
N ASN A 192 3.64 -15.72 -3.76
CA ASN A 192 5.02 -16.09 -3.42
C ASN A 192 6.05 -15.54 -4.42
N LEU A 193 5.63 -14.69 -5.35
CA LEU A 193 6.48 -14.10 -6.39
C LEU A 193 6.13 -12.63 -6.65
N CYS A 194 7.10 -11.86 -7.11
CA CYS A 194 6.90 -10.45 -7.43
C CYS A 194 5.97 -10.27 -8.65
N GLY A 195 4.85 -9.59 -8.47
CA GLY A 195 3.88 -9.35 -9.54
C GLY A 195 4.23 -8.23 -10.53
N ALA A 196 5.30 -7.46 -10.27
CA ALA A 196 5.63 -6.24 -11.00
C ALA A 196 5.85 -6.49 -12.49
N GLY A 197 5.11 -5.77 -13.35
CA GLY A 197 5.13 -5.95 -14.80
C GLY A 197 4.59 -7.30 -15.29
N ARG A 198 4.17 -8.21 -14.39
CA ARG A 198 3.65 -9.56 -14.71
C ARG A 198 2.14 -9.64 -14.56
N VAL A 199 1.64 -9.19 -13.42
CA VAL A 199 0.20 -9.19 -13.06
C VAL A 199 -0.26 -7.86 -12.48
N VAL A 200 0.66 -6.94 -12.18
CA VAL A 200 0.36 -5.59 -11.70
C VAL A 200 1.29 -4.57 -12.36
N CYS A 201 0.78 -3.36 -12.55
CA CYS A 201 1.54 -2.16 -12.85
C CYS A 201 0.82 -0.94 -12.23
N LEU A 202 1.46 0.21 -12.25
CA LEU A 202 0.87 1.49 -11.86
C LEU A 202 0.72 2.37 -13.10
N ILE A 203 -0.40 3.05 -13.23
CA ILE A 203 -0.56 4.20 -14.13
C ILE A 203 -0.70 5.43 -13.23
N ASP A 204 0.20 6.39 -13.38
CA ASP A 204 0.20 7.61 -12.57
C ASP A 204 -0.76 8.70 -13.15
N PRO A 205 -0.93 9.85 -12.47
CA PRO A 205 -1.83 10.91 -12.93
C PRO A 205 -1.45 11.55 -14.28
N VAL A 206 -0.16 11.54 -14.64
CA VAL A 206 0.33 12.05 -15.94
C VAL A 206 0.45 10.94 -16.99
N GLY A 207 -0.09 9.75 -16.69
CA GLY A 207 -0.22 8.63 -17.60
C GLY A 207 1.05 7.80 -17.74
N ASP A 208 2.09 8.07 -16.94
CA ASP A 208 3.29 7.24 -16.92
C ASP A 208 2.96 5.87 -16.31
N VAL A 209 3.48 4.83 -16.94
CA VAL A 209 3.26 3.44 -16.53
C VAL A 209 4.52 2.93 -15.85
N TYR A 210 4.40 2.47 -14.61
CA TYR A 210 5.50 1.90 -13.83
C TYR A 210 5.26 0.42 -13.53
N ALA A 211 6.33 -0.36 -13.39
CA ALA A 211 6.23 -1.80 -13.14
C ALA A 211 5.57 -2.16 -11.80
N CYS A 212 5.67 -1.30 -10.79
CA CYS A 212 5.14 -1.56 -9.46
C CYS A 212 4.60 -0.26 -8.84
N PRO A 213 3.47 -0.30 -8.12
CA PRO A 213 2.96 0.87 -7.38
C PRO A 213 3.91 1.39 -6.29
N PHE A 214 4.88 0.57 -5.88
CA PHE A 214 5.92 0.93 -4.92
C PHE A 214 7.28 1.16 -5.58
N ALA A 215 7.34 1.29 -6.92
CA ALA A 215 8.57 1.57 -7.67
C ALA A 215 8.34 2.72 -8.66
N ILE A 216 7.91 3.88 -8.15
CA ILE A 216 7.69 5.09 -8.94
C ILE A 216 9.03 5.80 -9.14
N HIS A 217 9.84 5.26 -10.04
CA HIS A 217 11.18 5.75 -10.36
C HIS A 217 11.46 5.47 -11.84
N ASP A 218 12.29 6.30 -12.49
CA ASP A 218 12.56 6.21 -13.93
C ASP A 218 13.10 4.84 -14.36
N ALA A 219 13.89 4.20 -13.50
CA ALA A 219 14.38 2.83 -13.72
C ALA A 219 13.26 1.78 -13.90
N PHE A 220 12.06 2.07 -13.42
CA PHE A 220 10.89 1.19 -13.51
C PHE A 220 9.76 1.78 -14.36
N LYS A 221 10.02 2.84 -15.12
CA LYS A 221 9.06 3.44 -16.06
C LYS A 221 9.04 2.64 -17.37
N ALA A 222 7.88 2.10 -17.71
CA ALA A 222 7.66 1.26 -18.88
C ALA A 222 7.22 2.05 -20.12
N GLY A 223 6.59 3.23 -19.94
CA GLY A 223 6.06 4.06 -21.02
C GLY A 223 5.02 5.06 -20.52
N ASN A 224 4.19 5.59 -21.43
CA ASN A 224 3.07 6.47 -21.09
C ASN A 224 1.83 6.10 -21.90
N VAL A 225 0.66 6.02 -21.25
CA VAL A 225 -0.62 5.62 -21.88
C VAL A 225 -1.11 6.57 -22.97
N ARG A 226 -0.56 7.78 -23.06
CA ARG A 226 -0.87 8.76 -24.12
C ARG A 226 -0.02 8.56 -25.39
N SER A 227 0.95 7.66 -25.35
CA SER A 227 1.81 7.34 -26.49
C SER A 227 1.03 6.51 -27.53
N PRO A 228 1.47 6.47 -28.81
CA PRO A 228 0.92 5.54 -29.79
C PRO A 228 0.92 4.10 -29.23
N GLY A 229 -0.19 3.38 -29.41
CA GLY A 229 -0.38 2.04 -28.85
C GLY A 229 -1.08 2.00 -27.49
N GLY A 230 -1.24 3.14 -26.80
CA GLY A 230 -2.00 3.21 -25.55
C GLY A 230 -1.39 2.41 -24.39
N PHE A 231 -2.23 2.01 -23.43
CA PHE A 231 -1.81 1.12 -22.36
C PHE A 231 -1.50 -0.30 -22.87
N ASP A 232 -2.24 -0.80 -23.87
CA ASP A 232 -2.02 -2.15 -24.44
C ASP A 232 -0.61 -2.28 -25.03
N GLY A 233 -0.17 -1.29 -25.80
CA GLY A 233 1.18 -1.21 -26.35
C GLY A 233 2.24 -1.20 -25.25
N VAL A 234 2.07 -0.36 -24.22
CA VAL A 234 3.01 -0.34 -23.08
C VAL A 234 3.04 -1.70 -22.36
N TRP A 235 1.88 -2.31 -22.11
CA TRP A 235 1.79 -3.59 -21.40
C TRP A 235 2.43 -4.74 -22.20
N ARG A 236 2.26 -4.79 -23.52
CA ARG A 236 2.73 -5.90 -24.36
C ARG A 236 4.17 -5.72 -24.84
N GLU A 237 4.56 -4.51 -25.17
CA GLU A 237 5.76 -4.24 -25.98
C GLU A 237 6.89 -3.56 -25.17
N SER A 238 6.63 -3.12 -23.94
CA SER A 238 7.67 -2.51 -23.11
C SER A 238 8.84 -3.46 -22.87
N ALA A 239 10.06 -3.01 -23.20
CA ALA A 239 11.29 -3.73 -22.92
C ALA A 239 11.46 -4.05 -21.44
N LEU A 240 11.06 -3.12 -20.55
CA LEU A 240 11.09 -3.33 -19.10
C LEU A 240 10.17 -4.47 -18.67
N PHE A 241 8.94 -4.52 -19.18
CA PHE A 241 8.02 -5.60 -18.82
C PHE A 241 8.44 -6.94 -19.44
N ALA A 242 8.96 -6.92 -20.68
CA ALA A 242 9.55 -8.10 -21.28
C ALA A 242 10.69 -8.66 -20.42
N ASP A 243 11.56 -7.78 -19.90
CA ASP A 243 12.65 -8.15 -19.00
C ASP A 243 12.15 -8.73 -17.67
N LEU A 244 11.25 -8.01 -16.98
CA LEU A 244 10.70 -8.44 -15.69
C LEU A 244 9.92 -9.75 -15.75
N ARG A 245 9.38 -10.12 -16.92
CA ARG A 245 8.69 -11.40 -17.16
C ARG A 245 9.65 -12.57 -17.40
N ARG A 246 10.94 -12.32 -17.65
CA ARG A 246 11.93 -13.40 -17.81
C ARG A 246 12.12 -14.19 -16.51
N PRO A 247 12.44 -15.48 -16.57
CA PRO A 247 12.86 -16.23 -15.39
C PRO A 247 14.03 -15.53 -14.70
N THR A 248 13.91 -15.32 -13.39
CA THR A 248 14.94 -14.65 -12.58
C THR A 248 15.87 -15.69 -11.94
N THR A 249 17.13 -15.33 -11.79
CA THR A 249 18.10 -16.14 -11.03
C THR A 249 18.01 -15.80 -9.54
N ALA A 250 18.34 -16.76 -8.68
CA ALA A 250 18.35 -16.56 -7.23
C ALA A 250 19.40 -15.54 -6.75
N GLY A 251 20.37 -15.16 -7.58
CA GLY A 251 21.39 -14.16 -7.24
C GLY A 251 22.14 -14.53 -5.96
N ALA A 252 22.26 -13.57 -5.05
CA ALA A 252 22.86 -13.78 -3.73
C ALA A 252 22.13 -14.83 -2.86
N CYS A 253 20.91 -15.21 -3.22
CA CYS A 253 20.11 -16.21 -2.52
C CYS A 253 20.28 -17.64 -3.06
N SER A 254 21.14 -17.89 -4.06
CA SER A 254 21.25 -19.20 -4.74
C SER A 254 21.61 -20.38 -3.82
N GLY A 255 22.34 -20.13 -2.73
CA GLY A 255 22.69 -21.15 -1.74
C GLY A 255 21.70 -21.24 -0.56
N CYS A 256 20.65 -20.43 -0.54
CA CYS A 256 19.70 -20.38 0.57
C CYS A 256 18.64 -21.49 0.43
N PRO A 257 18.48 -22.40 1.41
CA PRO A 257 17.49 -23.47 1.33
C PRO A 257 16.04 -22.97 1.38
N ALA A 258 15.81 -21.71 1.76
CA ALA A 258 14.48 -21.10 1.82
C ALA A 258 14.15 -20.24 0.58
N TYR A 259 15.01 -20.24 -0.45
CA TYR A 259 14.81 -19.41 -1.64
C TYR A 259 13.47 -19.70 -2.32
N ASP A 260 13.10 -20.98 -2.44
CA ASP A 260 11.86 -21.35 -3.13
C ASP A 260 10.61 -20.78 -2.45
N SER A 261 10.66 -20.59 -1.13
CA SER A 261 9.55 -20.05 -0.33
C SER A 261 9.40 -18.53 -0.45
N CYS A 262 10.51 -17.78 -0.58
CA CYS A 262 10.49 -16.31 -0.55
C CYS A 262 10.85 -15.61 -1.87
N GLN A 263 11.46 -16.34 -2.81
CA GLN A 263 11.93 -15.85 -4.11
C GLN A 263 12.81 -14.59 -4.03
N GLY A 264 13.57 -14.45 -2.93
CA GLY A 264 14.43 -13.29 -2.68
C GLY A 264 13.69 -12.02 -2.27
N GLY A 265 12.36 -12.05 -2.09
CA GLY A 265 11.56 -10.95 -1.56
C GLY A 265 11.24 -9.80 -2.51
N CYS A 266 11.01 -8.60 -1.96
CA CYS A 266 10.44 -7.47 -2.67
C CYS A 266 11.49 -6.65 -3.43
N MET A 267 11.40 -6.65 -4.76
CA MET A 267 12.27 -5.84 -5.65
C MET A 267 12.27 -4.34 -5.30
N ALA A 268 11.09 -3.77 -5.04
CA ALA A 268 10.97 -2.36 -4.69
C ALA A 268 11.67 -2.03 -3.36
N ALA A 269 11.55 -2.90 -2.37
CA ALA A 269 12.22 -2.73 -1.08
C ALA A 269 13.75 -2.71 -1.26
N LYS A 270 14.30 -3.68 -2.00
CA LYS A 270 15.74 -3.74 -2.31
C LYS A 270 16.23 -2.45 -2.97
N PHE A 271 15.54 -2.03 -4.03
CA PHE A 271 15.95 -0.88 -4.82
C PHE A 271 16.07 0.38 -3.95
N PHE A 272 15.04 0.70 -3.18
CA PHE A 272 15.04 1.94 -2.40
C PHE A 272 15.88 1.88 -1.12
N THR A 273 16.27 0.69 -0.65
CA THR A 273 17.30 0.59 0.41
C THR A 273 18.72 0.53 -0.16
N GLY A 274 18.92 0.76 -1.46
CA GLY A 274 20.23 0.74 -2.12
C GLY A 274 20.82 -0.65 -2.31
N LEU A 275 20.04 -1.71 -2.08
CA LEU A 275 20.46 -3.09 -2.32
C LEU A 275 20.33 -3.43 -3.81
N PRO A 276 21.23 -4.27 -4.35
CA PRO A 276 21.10 -4.76 -5.71
C PRO A 276 19.86 -5.65 -5.85
N LEU A 277 19.24 -5.66 -7.04
CA LEU A 277 17.97 -6.39 -7.25
C LEU A 277 18.10 -7.92 -7.10
N ASP A 278 19.29 -8.44 -7.39
CA ASP A 278 19.69 -9.85 -7.19
C ASP A 278 20.26 -10.11 -5.77
N GLY A 279 20.24 -9.10 -4.90
CA GLY A 279 20.54 -9.21 -3.48
C GLY A 279 19.38 -9.75 -2.63
N PRO A 280 19.57 -9.92 -1.31
CA PRO A 280 18.49 -10.31 -0.40
C PRO A 280 17.47 -9.19 -0.19
N ASP A 281 16.25 -9.52 0.25
CA ASP A 281 15.30 -8.54 0.79
C ASP A 281 15.94 -7.81 2.00
N PRO A 282 15.76 -6.49 2.17
CA PRO A 282 16.25 -5.77 3.35
C PRO A 282 15.71 -6.36 4.67
N GLU A 283 14.50 -6.90 4.67
CA GLU A 283 13.87 -7.58 5.80
C GLU A 283 14.04 -9.11 5.73
N CYS A 284 15.11 -9.61 5.09
CA CYS A 284 15.38 -11.04 5.03
C CYS A 284 15.52 -11.64 6.43
N VAL A 285 14.59 -12.53 6.78
CA VAL A 285 14.50 -13.22 8.08
C VAL A 285 15.67 -14.17 8.38
N LYS A 286 16.57 -14.42 7.43
CA LYS A 286 17.84 -15.16 7.64
C LYS A 286 19.00 -14.24 8.02
N GLY A 287 18.79 -12.93 8.14
CA GLY A 287 19.80 -11.94 8.53
C GLY A 287 20.69 -11.43 7.40
N HIS A 288 20.59 -12.02 6.19
CA HIS A 288 21.38 -11.59 5.03
C HIS A 288 21.06 -10.16 4.58
N GLY A 289 19.81 -9.71 4.76
CA GLY A 289 19.36 -8.35 4.44
C GLY A 289 20.07 -7.29 5.29
N ALA A 290 20.00 -7.45 6.62
CA ALA A 290 20.70 -6.57 7.57
C ALA A 290 22.22 -6.52 7.32
N THR A 291 22.83 -7.68 7.00
CA THR A 291 24.25 -7.75 6.65
C THR A 291 24.56 -6.95 5.39
N ALA A 292 23.74 -7.07 4.35
CA ALA A 292 23.92 -6.34 3.11
C ALA A 292 23.72 -4.82 3.30
N LEU A 293 22.72 -4.41 4.08
CA LEU A 293 22.44 -3.00 4.38
C LEU A 293 23.60 -2.30 5.09
N ALA A 294 24.33 -3.02 5.95
CA ALA A 294 25.51 -2.46 6.63
C ALA A 294 26.63 -2.03 5.66
N SER A 295 26.61 -2.52 4.41
CA SER A 295 27.58 -2.17 3.37
C SER A 295 27.09 -1.09 2.39
N VAL A 296 25.83 -0.64 2.51
CA VAL A 296 25.23 0.36 1.62
C VAL A 296 25.72 1.75 2.04
N SER A 297 26.30 2.49 1.08
CA SER A 297 26.59 3.91 1.26
C SER A 297 25.30 4.73 1.16
N ALA A 298 25.17 5.80 1.96
CA ALA A 298 24.07 6.75 1.85
C ALA A 298 23.95 7.36 0.44
N ASP A 299 25.07 7.49 -0.28
CA ASP A 299 25.10 7.99 -1.67
C ASP A 299 24.52 7.00 -2.70
N ALA A 300 24.34 5.74 -2.32
CA ALA A 300 23.79 4.69 -3.18
C ALA A 300 22.24 4.64 -3.15
N LEU A 301 21.59 5.40 -2.26
CA LEU A 301 20.14 5.45 -2.18
C LEU A 301 19.57 6.15 -3.41
N PRO A 302 18.65 5.50 -4.16
CA PRO A 302 18.01 6.14 -5.29
C PRO A 302 17.26 7.39 -4.83
N ARG A 303 17.48 8.51 -5.52
CA ARG A 303 16.62 9.67 -5.34
C ARG A 303 15.22 9.28 -5.78
N GLN A 304 14.23 9.61 -4.98
CA GLN A 304 12.84 9.40 -5.37
C GLN A 304 12.59 10.09 -6.72
N GLY A 305 11.89 9.41 -7.63
CA GLY A 305 11.43 10.01 -8.88
C GLY A 305 10.43 11.14 -8.63
N ASN A 306 9.92 11.75 -9.69
CA ASN A 306 8.94 12.85 -9.59
C ASN A 306 7.72 12.42 -8.75
N ASP A 307 7.69 12.84 -7.48
CA ASP A 307 6.46 12.82 -6.69
C ASP A 307 5.53 13.88 -7.28
N HIS A 308 4.55 13.43 -8.06
CA HIS A 308 3.53 14.30 -8.64
C HIS A 308 2.51 14.78 -7.60
N SER A 309 2.67 14.46 -6.31
CA SER A 309 1.89 15.07 -5.24
C SER A 309 2.34 16.52 -5.04
N HIS A 310 1.45 17.46 -5.37
CA HIS A 310 1.71 18.86 -5.05
C HIS A 310 1.73 19.04 -3.52
N ARG A 311 2.92 19.40 -2.99
CA ARG A 311 3.30 19.63 -1.58
C ARG A 311 3.59 18.36 -0.77
N THR A 312 4.87 18.20 -0.43
CA THR A 312 5.32 17.46 0.76
C THR A 312 4.72 18.07 2.01
N VAL A 313 3.74 17.39 2.62
CA VAL A 313 3.34 17.65 4.01
C VAL A 313 4.34 16.90 4.89
N PRO A 314 5.10 17.58 5.77
CA PRO A 314 5.97 16.89 6.72
C PRO A 314 5.13 15.91 7.55
N LEU A 315 5.57 14.66 7.66
CA LEU A 315 5.05 13.75 8.66
C LEU A 315 5.40 14.35 10.03
N GLY A 316 4.38 14.89 10.71
CA GLY A 316 4.50 15.32 12.10
C GLY A 316 4.44 14.11 13.02
N MET A 317 5.48 13.28 13.04
CA MET A 317 5.79 12.56 14.27
C MET A 317 6.20 13.65 15.28
N PRO A 318 5.55 13.78 16.43
CA PRO A 318 6.04 14.71 17.44
C PRO A 318 7.33 14.16 18.02
N ALA A 319 8.47 14.42 17.35
CA ALA A 319 9.66 14.76 18.10
C ALA A 319 9.29 15.98 18.95
N VAL A 320 9.54 15.90 20.25
CA VAL A 320 9.38 17.00 21.21
C VAL A 320 9.92 18.28 20.59
N ARG A 321 9.04 19.15 20.06
CA ARG A 321 9.43 20.44 19.48
C ARG A 321 9.23 21.52 20.53
N THR A 322 10.34 22.05 21.05
CA THR A 322 10.40 23.25 21.90
C THR A 322 10.43 24.56 21.11
N ALA A 323 10.08 24.56 19.82
CA ALA A 323 10.05 25.77 19.00
C ALA A 323 8.67 26.03 18.40
N ARG A 324 8.23 27.29 18.51
CA ARG A 324 6.96 27.83 18.01
C ARG A 324 7.04 27.98 16.46
N PRO A 325 5.96 27.70 15.69
CA PRO A 325 5.96 27.89 14.25
C PRO A 325 5.87 29.37 13.86
N ASP A 326 6.62 29.79 12.84
CA ASP A 326 6.79 31.19 12.43
C ASP A 326 5.85 31.69 11.31
N ARG A 327 4.94 30.86 10.75
CA ARG A 327 4.06 31.30 9.64
C ARG A 327 2.63 30.75 9.69
N ARG A 328 1.70 31.57 9.21
CA ARG A 328 0.23 31.41 9.23
C ARG A 328 -0.34 30.36 8.27
N CYS A 329 0.49 29.61 7.55
CA CYS A 329 0.08 28.63 6.54
C CYS A 329 0.38 27.16 6.92
N ASP A 330 0.80 26.92 8.16
CA ASP A 330 1.03 25.57 8.72
C ASP A 330 -0.23 24.96 9.37
N GLU A 331 -1.40 25.53 9.12
CA GLU A 331 -2.65 25.04 9.70
C GLU A 331 -3.20 23.85 8.90
N SER A 332 -3.29 22.70 9.57
CA SER A 332 -4.00 21.51 9.13
C SER A 332 -5.39 21.89 8.57
N PRO A 333 -5.86 21.28 7.47
CA PRO A 333 -7.20 21.53 6.92
C PRO A 333 -8.35 21.13 7.86
N LEU A 334 -8.05 20.69 9.08
CA LEU A 334 -8.97 20.39 10.17
C LEU A 334 -9.07 21.52 11.22
N VAL A 335 -8.28 22.59 11.10
CA VAL A 335 -8.39 23.77 11.98
C VAL A 335 -9.66 24.53 11.63
N GLY A 336 -10.64 24.51 12.53
CA GLY A 336 -11.91 25.24 12.41
C GLY A 336 -13.18 24.37 12.36
N LEU A 337 -13.05 23.03 12.32
CA LEU A 337 -14.21 22.15 12.46
C LEU A 337 -14.60 22.03 13.95
N PRO A 338 -15.87 22.23 14.33
CA PRO A 338 -16.31 22.11 15.71
C PRO A 338 -16.09 20.68 16.21
N THR A 339 -15.38 20.54 17.33
CA THR A 339 -14.99 19.25 17.92
C THR A 339 -16.12 18.49 18.60
N ASN A 340 -17.39 18.89 18.40
CA ASN A 340 -18.58 18.17 18.87
C ASN A 340 -19.85 18.72 18.16
N PRO A 341 -20.66 17.91 17.46
CA PRO A 341 -22.09 18.18 17.33
C PRO A 341 -22.87 17.57 18.52
N PRO A 342 -24.05 18.10 18.85
CA PRO A 342 -24.83 17.68 20.02
C PRO A 342 -25.38 16.25 19.87
N LEU A 343 -25.51 15.59 21.03
CA LEU A 343 -25.97 14.23 21.34
C LEU A 343 -26.73 13.45 20.25
#